data_AF-A0A8T7MKD8-F1
#
_entry.id   AF-A0A8T7MKD8-F1
#
_cell.length_a   1.000
_cell.length_b   1.000
_cell.length_c   1.000
_cell.angle_alpha   90.00
_cell.angle_beta   90.00
_cell.angle_gamma   90.00
#
_symmetry.space_group_name_H-M   'P 1'
#
loop_
_entity.id
_entity.type
_entity.pdbx_description
1 polymer ?
#
loop_
_entity_poly.entity_id
_entity_poly.type
_entity_poly.pdbx_seq_one_letter_code
_entity_poly.pdbx_strand_id
1 'polypeptide(L)'
;MEIGKNYRDSDQSKKGEAQVFQLQQQVDELRRLLREQMARQHSLEDNWKQSEARIIQVREQADKQAAELTQMVQVRLLEEHRMKQDLSELQVRINEPTKPLRELRSQIANIVETRRREGDQVGLDKSALEKLATSIRDVHAQVARLDAQIKDLREGIKITANAQEFYQRELERIMDIIHSHEQVVRRQAEEVRVEFKSLREEIGLFSNRIARTEDLQRLDAAKLEELPPMFEVLHLEDERIQAQIVRAEKVLSDRYIIYQDRLEEIRQQVESQFFNVNQLMSGQVESDAVRFIQIDDRFRVLDGSLLEIQMRIEQVKQIEEGEIHDIYQLAMALVARQLEGAQALSDLAQQHRAKSKGTNQPQRRSGSRTYRNPTQLSPVDPIERNRGRGKGYEGQDDPDETSI
;
A
#
# COMPACT_ATOMS: atom_id res chain seq x y z
N MET A 1 245.07 -129.02 -4.39
CA MET A 1 245.64 -127.79 -3.80
C MET A 1 244.62 -126.69 -3.95
N GLU A 2 244.50 -125.87 -2.91
CA GLU A 2 243.46 -124.89 -2.60
C GLU A 2 243.27 -123.82 -3.69
N ILE A 3 242.01 -123.40 -3.89
CA ILE A 3 241.49 -122.07 -4.33
C ILE A 3 240.06 -122.33 -4.86
N GLY A 4 239.05 -121.68 -4.27
CA GLY A 4 237.67 -121.73 -4.81
C GLY A 4 236.52 -121.68 -3.80
N LYS A 5 236.78 -121.40 -2.51
CA LYS A 5 235.75 -121.28 -1.45
C LYS A 5 235.02 -119.91 -1.42
N ASN A 6 235.26 -118.99 -2.37
CA ASN A 6 234.81 -117.58 -2.29
C ASN A 6 233.53 -117.20 -3.09
N TYR A 7 232.84 -118.14 -3.75
CA TYR A 7 231.65 -117.80 -4.56
C TYR A 7 230.32 -117.83 -3.79
N ARG A 8 230.30 -118.32 -2.54
CA ARG A 8 229.04 -118.57 -1.80
C ARG A 8 228.56 -117.37 -0.97
N ASP A 9 229.45 -116.46 -0.56
CA ASP A 9 229.10 -115.29 0.25
C ASP A 9 228.59 -114.10 -0.58
N SER A 10 229.03 -113.95 -1.85
CA SER A 10 228.57 -112.84 -2.71
C SER A 10 227.09 -112.96 -3.11
N ASP A 11 226.52 -114.16 -3.13
CA ASP A 11 225.14 -114.41 -3.55
C ASP A 11 224.14 -114.25 -2.40
N GLN A 12 224.59 -114.42 -1.14
CA GLN A 12 223.77 -114.11 0.04
C GLN A 12 223.68 -112.59 0.29
N SER A 13 224.73 -111.83 0.01
CA SER A 13 224.72 -110.36 0.14
C SER A 13 223.73 -109.69 -0.81
N LYS A 14 223.67 -110.12 -2.08
CA LYS A 14 222.73 -109.57 -3.08
C LYS A 14 221.27 -109.90 -2.78
N LYS A 15 220.99 -111.06 -2.19
CA LYS A 15 219.63 -111.42 -1.72
C LYS A 15 219.22 -110.60 -0.50
N GLY A 16 220.14 -110.34 0.43
CA GLY A 16 219.90 -109.46 1.57
C GLY A 16 219.60 -108.02 1.15
N GLU A 17 220.37 -107.46 0.21
CA GLU A 17 220.14 -106.12 -0.34
C GLU A 17 218.80 -106.00 -1.08
N ALA A 18 218.44 -107.00 -1.89
CA ALA A 18 217.14 -107.03 -2.56
C ALA A 18 215.96 -107.12 -1.58
N GLN A 19 216.11 -107.88 -0.50
CA GLN A 19 215.09 -108.00 0.55
C GLN A 19 214.96 -106.69 1.36
N VAL A 20 216.08 -106.02 1.66
CA VAL A 20 216.09 -104.69 2.30
C VAL A 20 215.42 -103.66 1.39
N PHE A 21 215.74 -103.66 0.09
CA PHE A 21 215.11 -102.75 -0.87
C PHE A 21 213.59 -102.99 -1.00
N GLN A 22 213.16 -104.24 -1.03
CA GLN A 22 211.73 -104.60 -1.07
C GLN A 22 210.99 -104.18 0.20
N LEU A 23 211.60 -104.38 1.37
CA LEU A 23 211.05 -103.90 2.65
C LEU A 23 211.00 -102.38 2.68
N GLN A 24 212.00 -101.70 2.12
CA GLN A 24 212.03 -100.24 2.05
C GLN A 24 210.92 -99.71 1.13
N GLN A 25 210.68 -100.36 -0.01
CA GLN A 25 209.56 -100.05 -0.89
C GLN A 25 208.21 -100.31 -0.20
N GLN A 26 208.08 -101.39 0.58
CA GLN A 26 206.88 -101.64 1.39
C GLN A 26 206.70 -100.59 2.48
N VAL A 27 207.77 -100.17 3.15
CA VAL A 27 207.73 -99.10 4.16
C VAL A 27 207.35 -97.77 3.52
N ASP A 28 207.86 -97.46 2.34
CA ASP A 28 207.51 -96.23 1.63
C ASP A 28 206.08 -96.27 1.09
N GLU A 29 205.58 -97.43 0.65
CA GLU A 29 204.18 -97.63 0.28
C GLU A 29 203.26 -97.56 1.49
N LEU A 30 203.64 -98.13 2.64
CA LEU A 30 202.91 -97.98 3.90
C LEU A 30 202.92 -96.53 4.38
N ARG A 31 204.04 -95.80 4.24
CA ARG A 31 204.10 -94.36 4.52
C ARG A 31 203.23 -93.56 3.57
N ARG A 32 203.11 -93.99 2.31
CA ARG A 32 202.22 -93.37 1.31
C ARG A 32 200.76 -93.60 1.70
N LEU A 33 200.37 -94.84 1.98
CA LEU A 33 199.04 -95.21 2.42
C LEU A 33 198.66 -94.56 3.75
N LEU A 34 199.59 -94.46 4.70
CA LEU A 34 199.35 -93.78 5.98
C LEU A 34 199.12 -92.28 5.76
N ARG A 35 199.92 -91.62 4.91
CA ARG A 35 199.71 -90.21 4.57
C ARG A 35 198.37 -90.00 3.85
N GLU A 36 198.02 -90.90 2.95
CA GLU A 36 196.73 -90.86 2.26
C GLU A 36 195.56 -91.08 3.22
N GLN A 37 195.68 -92.04 4.14
CA GLN A 37 194.67 -92.32 5.17
C GLN A 37 194.51 -91.14 6.13
N MET A 38 195.61 -90.49 6.54
CA MET A 38 195.58 -89.26 7.34
C MET A 38 194.95 -88.10 6.57
N ALA A 39 195.25 -87.94 5.28
CA ALA A 39 194.63 -86.91 4.44
C ALA A 39 193.11 -87.15 4.25
N ARG A 40 192.71 -88.41 4.05
CA ARG A 40 191.29 -88.80 4.00
C ARG A 40 190.61 -88.58 5.35
N GLN A 41 191.26 -88.94 6.45
CA GLN A 41 190.74 -88.69 7.79
C GLN A 41 190.54 -87.20 8.02
N HIS A 42 191.53 -86.37 7.68
CA HIS A 42 191.43 -84.92 7.82
C HIS A 42 190.30 -84.34 6.97
N SER A 43 190.17 -84.81 5.72
CA SER A 43 189.07 -84.44 4.83
C SER A 43 187.70 -84.85 5.38
N LEU A 44 187.58 -86.04 5.97
CA LEU A 44 186.36 -86.51 6.62
C LEU A 44 186.02 -85.70 7.87
N GLU A 45 187.02 -85.35 8.68
CA GLU A 45 186.84 -84.48 9.85
C GLU A 45 186.37 -83.08 9.45
N ASP A 46 186.92 -82.51 8.38
CA ASP A 46 186.48 -81.22 7.86
C ASP A 46 185.08 -81.28 7.27
N ASN A 47 184.76 -82.33 6.51
CA ASN A 47 183.40 -82.57 6.01
C ASN A 47 182.41 -82.79 7.16
N TRP A 48 182.82 -83.48 8.22
CA TRP A 48 182.02 -83.69 9.41
C TRP A 48 181.72 -82.35 10.10
N LYS A 49 182.75 -81.54 10.38
CA LYS A 49 182.59 -80.19 10.97
C LYS A 49 181.71 -79.29 10.11
N GLN A 50 181.85 -79.34 8.79
CA GLN A 50 180.98 -78.61 7.87
C GLN A 50 179.53 -79.11 7.93
N SER A 51 179.31 -80.43 7.99
CA SER A 51 177.98 -81.00 8.12
C SER A 51 177.32 -80.65 9.45
N GLU A 52 178.09 -80.64 10.54
CA GLU A 52 177.64 -80.25 11.87
C GLU A 52 177.27 -78.77 11.91
N ALA A 53 178.09 -77.90 11.32
CA ALA A 53 177.78 -76.48 11.17
C ALA A 53 176.50 -76.26 10.34
N ARG A 54 176.29 -77.01 9.24
CA ARG A 54 175.05 -76.96 8.45
C ARG A 54 173.84 -77.46 9.22
N ILE A 55 173.98 -78.52 10.02
CA ILE A 55 172.89 -79.05 10.86
C ILE A 55 172.49 -78.01 11.91
N ILE A 56 173.47 -77.35 12.56
CA ILE A 56 173.21 -76.27 13.51
C ILE A 56 172.48 -75.11 12.81
N GLN A 57 172.95 -74.69 11.63
CA GLN A 57 172.30 -73.63 10.86
C GLN A 57 170.86 -73.96 10.47
N VAL A 58 170.60 -75.20 10.02
CA VAL A 58 169.24 -75.65 9.67
C VAL A 58 168.34 -75.72 10.91
N ARG A 59 168.87 -76.16 12.06
CA ARG A 59 168.13 -76.13 13.33
C ARG A 59 167.78 -74.71 13.75
N GLU A 60 168.74 -73.80 13.75
CA GLU A 60 168.50 -72.39 14.05
C GLU A 60 167.48 -71.77 13.08
N GLN A 61 167.53 -72.13 11.79
CA GLN A 61 166.55 -71.68 10.81
C GLN A 61 165.16 -72.27 11.08
N ALA A 62 165.06 -73.55 11.43
CA ALA A 62 163.81 -74.21 11.78
C ALA A 62 163.20 -73.62 13.05
N ASP A 63 164.01 -73.33 14.07
CA ASP A 63 163.57 -72.70 15.32
C ASP A 63 163.08 -71.28 15.08
N LYS A 64 163.77 -70.50 14.24
CA LYS A 64 163.31 -69.18 13.80
C LYS A 64 161.98 -69.26 13.07
N GLN A 65 161.84 -70.18 12.11
CA GLN A 65 160.58 -70.37 11.38
C GLN A 65 159.44 -70.83 12.29
N ALA A 66 159.70 -71.70 13.27
CA ALA A 66 158.71 -72.12 14.25
C ALA A 66 158.25 -70.95 15.14
N ALA A 67 159.18 -70.10 15.57
CA ALA A 67 158.87 -68.89 16.32
C ALA A 67 158.04 -67.89 15.47
N GLU A 68 158.43 -67.66 14.21
CA GLU A 68 157.71 -66.78 13.28
C GLU A 68 156.30 -67.30 12.99
N LEU A 69 156.12 -68.61 12.76
CA LEU A 69 154.80 -69.22 12.58
C LEU A 69 153.93 -69.08 13.83
N THR A 70 154.51 -69.28 15.01
CA THR A 70 153.78 -69.12 16.27
C THR A 70 153.33 -67.67 16.46
N GLN A 71 154.19 -66.70 16.18
CA GLN A 71 153.84 -65.27 16.21
C GLN A 71 152.77 -64.93 15.16
N MET A 72 152.90 -65.43 13.93
CA MET A 72 151.90 -65.20 12.88
C MET A 72 150.53 -65.77 13.26
N VAL A 73 150.48 -66.96 13.86
CA VAL A 73 149.24 -67.57 14.35
C VAL A 73 148.65 -66.73 15.48
N GLN A 74 149.45 -66.25 16.43
CA GLN A 74 148.99 -65.38 17.51
C GLN A 74 148.41 -64.05 16.97
N VAL A 75 149.08 -63.43 16.00
CA VAL A 75 148.59 -62.20 15.34
C VAL A 75 147.26 -62.47 14.63
N ARG A 76 147.16 -63.56 13.87
CA ARG A 76 145.90 -63.94 13.19
C ARG A 76 144.76 -64.20 14.16
N LEU A 77 145.02 -64.86 15.29
CA LEU A 77 144.00 -65.09 16.31
C LEU A 77 143.51 -63.77 16.92
N LEU A 78 144.41 -62.82 17.19
CA LEU A 78 144.03 -61.48 17.66
C LEU A 78 143.21 -60.71 16.61
N GLU A 79 143.61 -60.78 15.35
CA GLU A 79 142.85 -60.19 14.24
C GLU A 79 141.47 -60.83 14.09
N GLU A 80 141.37 -62.16 14.17
CA GLU A 80 140.09 -62.88 14.11
C GLU A 80 139.18 -62.49 15.27
N HIS A 81 139.73 -62.38 16.50
CA HIS A 81 138.98 -61.90 17.65
C HIS A 81 138.50 -60.46 17.47
N ARG A 82 139.33 -59.58 16.92
CA ARG A 82 138.95 -58.20 16.60
C ARG A 82 137.85 -58.15 15.54
N MET A 83 137.98 -58.93 14.46
CA MET A 83 136.94 -59.01 13.43
C MET A 83 135.62 -59.55 13.97
N LYS A 84 135.66 -60.56 14.85
CA LYS A 84 134.44 -61.06 15.53
C LYS A 84 133.80 -60.01 16.42
N GLN A 85 134.61 -59.22 17.13
CA GLN A 85 134.12 -58.10 17.93
C GLN A 85 133.49 -57.03 17.03
N ASP A 86 134.17 -56.61 15.97
CA ASP A 86 133.66 -55.61 15.01
C ASP A 86 132.36 -56.10 14.34
N LEU A 87 132.26 -57.38 13.98
CA LEU A 87 131.04 -57.99 13.46
C LEU A 87 129.88 -57.98 14.47
N SER A 88 130.16 -58.30 15.73
CA SER A 88 129.16 -58.24 16.81
C SER A 88 128.67 -56.81 17.02
N GLU A 89 129.58 -55.84 17.08
CA GLU A 89 129.24 -54.41 17.21
C GLU A 89 128.43 -53.91 16.01
N LEU A 90 128.79 -54.30 14.79
CA LEU A 90 128.01 -54.01 13.58
C LEU A 90 126.62 -54.64 13.63
N GLN A 91 126.50 -55.88 14.09
CA GLN A 91 125.21 -56.56 14.23
C GLN A 91 124.32 -55.86 15.27
N VAL A 92 124.88 -55.39 16.39
CA VAL A 92 124.16 -54.55 17.36
C VAL A 92 123.73 -53.22 16.70
N ARG A 93 124.66 -52.52 16.04
CA ARG A 93 124.37 -51.25 15.34
C ARG A 93 123.35 -51.38 14.21
N ILE A 94 123.24 -52.53 13.56
CA ILE A 94 122.21 -52.82 12.55
C ILE A 94 120.87 -53.10 13.22
N ASN A 95 120.86 -53.86 14.32
CA ASN A 95 119.62 -54.22 15.00
C ASN A 95 118.99 -53.06 15.79
N GLU A 96 119.81 -52.17 16.36
CA GLU A 96 119.37 -51.01 17.13
C GLU A 96 118.36 -50.11 16.37
N PRO A 97 118.61 -49.65 15.12
CA PRO A 97 117.66 -48.86 14.36
C PRO A 97 116.46 -49.66 13.82
N THR A 98 116.54 -51.00 13.75
CA THR A 98 115.37 -51.80 13.33
C THR A 98 114.25 -51.83 14.36
N LYS A 99 114.57 -51.67 15.66
CA LYS A 99 113.58 -51.57 16.73
C LYS A 99 112.68 -50.33 16.61
N PRO A 100 113.19 -49.09 16.56
CA PRO A 100 112.34 -47.91 16.38
C PRO A 100 111.64 -47.92 15.02
N LEU A 101 112.23 -48.51 13.97
CA LEU A 101 111.52 -48.70 12.70
C LEU A 101 110.28 -49.60 12.83
N ARG A 102 110.34 -50.68 13.61
CA ARG A 102 109.17 -51.53 13.88
C ARG A 102 108.13 -50.79 14.73
N GLU A 103 108.59 -50.03 15.72
CA GLU A 103 107.71 -49.25 16.58
C GLU A 103 106.99 -48.14 15.79
N LEU A 104 107.71 -47.39 14.96
CA LEU A 104 107.15 -46.40 14.04
C LEU A 104 106.16 -47.04 13.06
N ARG A 105 106.44 -48.23 12.52
CA ARG A 105 105.47 -48.95 11.68
C ARG A 105 104.19 -49.30 12.45
N SER A 106 104.30 -49.73 13.70
CA SER A 106 103.14 -49.99 14.55
C SER A 106 102.36 -48.71 14.86
N GLN A 107 103.05 -47.61 15.18
CA GLN A 107 102.43 -46.30 15.41
C GLN A 107 101.71 -45.80 14.14
N ILE A 108 102.32 -45.92 12.96
CA ILE A 108 101.70 -45.57 11.69
C ILE A 108 100.44 -46.41 11.46
N ALA A 109 100.51 -47.73 11.67
CA ALA A 109 99.34 -48.60 11.53
C ALA A 109 98.19 -48.19 12.48
N ASN A 110 98.52 -47.86 13.73
CA ASN A 110 97.53 -47.38 14.70
C ASN A 110 96.92 -46.03 14.28
N ILE A 111 97.72 -45.11 13.75
CA ILE A 111 97.24 -43.81 13.24
C ILE A 111 96.31 -44.01 12.05
N VAL A 112 96.66 -44.88 11.10
CA VAL A 112 95.82 -45.19 9.93
C VAL A 112 94.48 -45.78 10.36
N GLU A 113 94.49 -46.73 11.30
CA GLU A 113 93.26 -47.33 11.83
C GLU A 113 92.40 -46.33 12.60
N THR A 114 93.02 -45.45 13.39
CA THR A 114 92.32 -44.37 14.10
C THR A 114 91.69 -43.39 13.11
N ARG A 115 92.43 -42.99 12.07
CA ARG A 115 91.91 -42.14 10.98
C ARG A 115 90.74 -42.77 10.25
N ARG A 116 90.78 -44.08 10.01
CA ARG A 116 89.67 -44.81 9.40
C ARG A 116 88.42 -44.75 10.28
N ARG A 117 88.55 -45.02 11.57
CA ARG A 117 87.43 -44.94 12.54
C ARG A 117 86.86 -43.53 12.67
N GLU A 118 87.72 -42.50 12.69
CA GLU A 118 87.28 -41.11 12.64
C GLU A 118 86.50 -40.81 11.36
N GLY A 119 86.95 -41.32 10.21
CA GLY A 119 86.24 -41.19 8.94
C GLY A 119 84.85 -41.82 8.97
N ASP A 120 84.74 -43.04 9.50
CA ASP A 120 83.46 -43.75 9.66
C ASP A 120 82.53 -42.99 10.63
N GLN A 121 83.05 -42.49 11.75
CA GLN A 121 82.30 -41.69 12.71
C GLN A 121 81.78 -40.38 12.10
N VAL A 122 82.62 -39.66 11.35
CA VAL A 122 82.20 -38.45 10.62
C VAL A 122 81.09 -38.77 9.61
N GLY A 123 81.13 -39.96 8.98
CA GLY A 123 80.06 -40.44 8.11
C GLY A 123 78.73 -40.62 8.86
N LEU A 124 78.77 -41.26 10.03
CA LEU A 124 77.59 -41.43 10.90
C LEU A 124 77.04 -40.08 11.38
N ASP A 125 77.91 -39.18 11.83
CA ASP A 125 77.54 -37.86 12.31
C ASP A 125 76.90 -37.01 11.20
N LYS A 126 77.43 -37.07 9.97
CA LYS A 126 76.80 -36.42 8.80
C LYS A 126 75.40 -36.97 8.54
N SER A 127 75.21 -38.30 8.57
CA SER A 127 73.89 -38.90 8.39
C SER A 127 72.92 -38.49 9.52
N ALA A 128 73.40 -38.40 10.76
CA ALA A 128 72.60 -37.93 11.88
C ALA A 128 72.20 -36.45 11.72
N LEU A 129 73.13 -35.59 11.28
CA LEU A 129 72.86 -34.18 10.98
C LEU A 129 71.86 -34.01 9.83
N GLU A 130 71.94 -34.83 8.78
CA GLU A 130 70.97 -34.81 7.68
C GLU A 130 69.56 -35.17 8.15
N LYS A 131 69.43 -36.22 8.98
CA LYS A 131 68.16 -36.63 9.60
C LYS A 131 67.60 -35.56 10.54
N LEU A 132 68.48 -34.91 11.31
CA LEU A 132 68.09 -33.78 12.17
C LEU A 132 67.59 -32.62 11.32
N ALA A 133 68.28 -32.29 10.23
CA ALA A 133 67.91 -31.22 9.32
C ALA A 133 66.56 -31.50 8.61
N THR A 134 66.28 -32.74 8.22
CA THR A 134 64.96 -33.11 7.70
C THR A 134 63.88 -32.97 8.76
N SER A 135 64.12 -33.47 9.98
CA SER A 135 63.18 -33.34 11.10
C SER A 135 62.86 -31.87 11.43
N ILE A 136 63.89 -31.00 11.44
CA ILE A 136 63.71 -29.55 11.64
C ILE A 136 62.83 -28.93 10.55
N ARG A 137 62.98 -29.33 9.28
CA ARG A 137 62.12 -28.84 8.18
C ARG A 137 60.68 -29.32 8.35
N ASP A 138 60.48 -30.57 8.73
CA ASP A 138 59.15 -31.13 8.95
C ASP A 138 58.43 -30.42 10.11
N VAL A 139 59.13 -30.17 11.22
CA VAL A 139 58.59 -29.41 12.35
C VAL A 139 58.25 -27.97 11.93
N HIS A 140 59.10 -27.28 11.17
CA HIS A 140 58.77 -25.95 10.65
C HIS A 140 57.52 -25.97 9.75
N ALA A 141 57.36 -26.99 8.90
CA ALA A 141 56.17 -27.13 8.08
C ALA A 141 54.90 -27.38 8.92
N GLN A 142 55.01 -28.13 10.01
CA GLN A 142 53.91 -28.32 10.96
C GLN A 142 53.55 -27.02 11.68
N VAL A 143 54.54 -26.25 12.16
CA VAL A 143 54.32 -24.94 12.79
C VAL A 143 53.60 -23.99 11.83
N ALA A 144 54.03 -23.92 10.57
CA ALA A 144 53.39 -23.07 9.56
C ALA A 144 51.90 -23.46 9.30
N ARG A 145 51.58 -24.76 9.33
CA ARG A 145 50.19 -25.23 9.22
C ARG A 145 49.36 -24.85 10.45
N LEU A 146 49.93 -24.99 11.65
CA LEU A 146 49.28 -24.57 12.89
C LEU A 146 49.03 -23.05 12.91
N ASP A 147 49.98 -22.25 12.46
CA ASP A 147 49.81 -20.80 12.34
C ASP A 147 48.67 -20.42 11.38
N ALA A 148 48.53 -21.13 10.26
CA ALA A 148 47.40 -20.95 9.35
C ALA A 148 46.07 -21.32 10.03
N GLN A 149 46.00 -22.47 10.70
CA GLN A 149 44.81 -22.89 11.45
C GLN A 149 44.43 -21.90 12.55
N ILE A 150 45.41 -21.34 13.27
CA ILE A 150 45.19 -20.31 14.30
C ILE A 150 44.60 -19.05 13.67
N LYS A 151 45.07 -18.63 12.48
CA LYS A 151 44.50 -17.48 11.76
C LYS A 151 43.05 -17.75 11.36
N ASP A 152 42.76 -18.93 10.80
CA ASP A 152 41.41 -19.33 10.41
C ASP A 152 40.47 -19.37 11.62
N LEU A 153 40.92 -19.92 12.75
CA LEU A 153 40.14 -19.93 14.00
C LEU A 153 39.88 -18.53 14.54
N ARG A 154 40.87 -17.63 14.48
CA ARG A 154 40.69 -16.22 14.89
C ARG A 154 39.67 -15.50 14.02
N GLU A 155 39.71 -15.72 12.71
CA GLU A 155 38.70 -15.15 11.79
C GLU A 155 37.32 -15.76 12.06
N GLY A 156 37.23 -17.07 12.29
CA GLY A 156 36.00 -17.74 12.71
C GLY A 156 35.40 -17.14 13.97
N ILE A 157 36.21 -16.91 15.01
CA ILE A 157 35.79 -16.24 16.26
C ILE A 157 35.29 -14.82 16.00
N LYS A 158 35.95 -14.08 15.10
CA LYS A 158 35.52 -12.73 14.74
C LYS A 158 34.17 -12.72 14.03
N ILE A 159 33.95 -13.67 13.11
CA ILE A 159 32.66 -13.83 12.42
C ILE A 159 31.55 -14.18 13.42
N THR A 160 31.79 -15.11 14.35
CA THR A 160 30.77 -15.48 15.35
C THR A 160 30.50 -14.36 16.34
N ALA A 161 31.51 -13.59 16.75
CA ALA A 161 31.33 -12.41 17.60
C ALA A 161 30.49 -11.33 16.90
N ASN A 162 30.76 -11.05 15.62
CA ASN A 162 29.94 -10.12 14.83
C ASN A 162 28.49 -10.59 14.67
N ALA A 163 28.29 -11.89 14.44
CA ALA A 163 26.95 -12.48 14.36
C ALA A 163 26.21 -12.38 15.70
N GLN A 164 26.90 -12.62 16.82
CA GLN A 164 26.33 -12.44 18.16
C GLN A 164 25.91 -11.00 18.41
N GLU A 165 26.74 -10.02 18.06
CA GLU A 165 26.40 -8.60 18.20
C GLU A 165 25.19 -8.23 17.32
N PHE A 166 25.12 -8.76 16.10
CA PHE A 166 23.95 -8.60 15.23
C PHE A 166 22.67 -9.15 15.88
N TYR A 167 22.70 -10.37 16.41
CA TYR A 167 21.54 -10.96 17.08
C TYR A 167 21.14 -10.21 18.35
N GLN A 168 22.10 -9.69 19.12
CA GLN A 168 21.81 -8.87 20.29
C GLN A 168 21.04 -7.60 19.91
N ARG A 169 21.50 -6.88 18.88
CA ARG A 169 20.79 -5.69 18.36
C ARG A 169 19.39 -6.03 17.84
N GLU A 170 19.24 -7.16 17.16
CA GLU A 170 17.92 -7.57 16.65
C GLU A 170 16.97 -7.96 17.79
N LEU A 171 17.47 -8.62 18.83
CA LEU A 171 16.69 -8.90 20.05
C LEU A 171 16.24 -7.61 20.75
N GLU A 172 17.12 -6.62 20.89
CA GLU A 172 16.75 -5.29 21.42
C GLU A 172 15.64 -4.66 20.59
N ARG A 173 15.77 -4.72 19.25
CA ARG A 173 14.75 -4.20 18.33
C ARG A 173 13.40 -4.90 18.48
N ILE A 174 13.40 -6.23 18.59
CA ILE A 174 12.18 -7.03 18.80
C ILE A 174 11.57 -6.67 20.16
N MET A 175 12.37 -6.51 21.21
CA MET A 175 11.88 -6.07 22.52
C MET A 175 11.22 -4.69 22.43
N ASP A 176 11.80 -3.72 21.73
CA ASP A 176 11.19 -2.41 21.54
C ASP A 176 9.82 -2.51 20.82
N ILE A 177 9.73 -3.36 19.79
CA ILE A 177 8.48 -3.63 19.07
C ILE A 177 7.43 -4.26 20.01
N ILE A 178 7.83 -5.24 20.82
CA ILE A 178 6.95 -5.88 21.81
C ILE A 178 6.42 -4.84 22.80
N HIS A 179 7.28 -4.03 23.40
CA HIS A 179 6.86 -2.98 24.35
C HIS A 179 5.91 -1.97 23.69
N SER A 180 6.18 -1.57 22.44
CA SER A 180 5.29 -0.69 21.68
C SER A 180 3.92 -1.33 21.46
N HIS A 181 3.86 -2.59 21.02
CA HIS A 181 2.60 -3.32 20.87
C HIS A 181 1.86 -3.53 22.19
N GLU A 182 2.57 -3.83 23.29
CA GLU A 182 1.95 -3.91 24.61
C GLU A 182 1.30 -2.58 25.01
N GLN A 183 1.94 -1.44 24.73
CA GLN A 183 1.35 -0.13 24.99
C GLN A 183 0.11 0.13 24.14
N VAL A 184 0.13 -0.25 22.85
CA VAL A 184 -1.04 -0.14 21.96
C VAL A 184 -2.20 -0.99 22.50
N VAL A 185 -1.94 -2.25 22.84
CA VAL A 185 -2.96 -3.15 23.41
C VAL A 185 -3.51 -2.61 24.73
N ARG A 186 -2.66 -2.06 25.60
CA ARG A 186 -3.12 -1.41 26.85
C ARG A 186 -4.03 -0.20 26.58
N ARG A 187 -3.71 0.63 25.58
CA ARG A 187 -4.56 1.77 25.18
C ARG A 187 -5.90 1.27 24.64
N GLN A 188 -5.88 0.31 23.72
CA GLN A 188 -7.10 -0.29 23.17
C GLN A 188 -7.97 -0.93 24.26
N ALA A 189 -7.37 -1.62 25.23
CA ALA A 189 -8.10 -2.20 26.35
C ALA A 189 -8.79 -1.12 27.21
N GLU A 190 -8.14 0.04 27.43
CA GLU A 190 -8.76 1.14 28.16
C GLU A 190 -9.83 1.85 27.33
N GLU A 191 -9.63 2.03 26.02
CA GLU A 191 -10.66 2.56 25.09
C GLU A 191 -11.92 1.69 25.13
N VAL A 192 -11.77 0.37 24.95
CA VAL A 192 -12.87 -0.59 25.04
C VAL A 192 -13.54 -0.54 26.42
N ARG A 193 -12.76 -0.39 27.50
CA ARG A 193 -13.32 -0.26 28.86
C ARG A 193 -14.14 1.02 29.02
N VAL A 194 -13.72 2.13 28.43
CA VAL A 194 -14.47 3.39 28.41
C VAL A 194 -15.75 3.25 27.60
N GLU A 195 -15.69 2.63 26.41
CA GLU A 195 -16.88 2.33 25.59
C GLU A 195 -17.87 1.46 26.35
N PHE A 196 -17.42 0.40 27.03
CA PHE A 196 -18.29 -0.44 27.86
C PHE A 196 -18.94 0.33 29.01
N LYS A 197 -18.24 1.28 29.65
CA LYS A 197 -18.84 2.15 30.66
C LYS A 197 -19.92 3.04 30.05
N SER A 198 -19.64 3.67 28.90
CA SER A 198 -20.61 4.49 28.18
C SER A 198 -21.86 3.71 27.80
N LEU A 199 -21.70 2.53 27.19
CA LEU A 199 -22.81 1.64 26.84
C LEU A 199 -23.61 1.21 28.08
N ARG A 200 -22.94 0.94 29.20
CA ARG A 200 -23.60 0.60 30.46
C ARG A 200 -24.44 1.76 30.99
N GLU A 201 -23.95 2.98 30.89
CA GLU A 201 -24.69 4.20 31.25
C GLU A 201 -25.90 4.40 30.32
N GLU A 202 -25.73 4.24 29.02
CA GLU A 202 -26.82 4.29 28.03
C GLU A 202 -27.89 3.23 28.29
N ILE A 203 -27.49 1.98 28.55
CA ILE A 203 -28.42 0.91 28.93
C ILE A 203 -29.16 1.27 30.22
N GLY A 204 -28.48 1.89 31.20
CA GLY A 204 -29.11 2.41 32.41
C GLY A 204 -30.18 3.46 32.12
N LEU A 205 -29.92 4.39 31.19
CA LEU A 205 -30.90 5.38 30.73
C LEU A 205 -32.09 4.73 30.01
N PHE A 206 -31.85 3.76 29.13
CA PHE A 206 -32.92 3.01 28.47
C PHE A 206 -33.77 2.23 29.47
N SER A 207 -33.15 1.56 30.43
CA SER A 207 -33.85 0.84 31.50
C SER A 207 -34.72 1.79 32.33
N ASN A 208 -34.21 2.96 32.69
CA ASN A 208 -35.01 4.00 33.38
C ASN A 208 -36.16 4.52 32.50
N ARG A 209 -35.95 4.68 31.19
CA ARG A 209 -37.00 5.08 30.25
C ARG A 209 -38.09 4.01 30.15
N ILE A 210 -37.69 2.73 30.07
CA ILE A 210 -38.62 1.58 30.08
C ILE A 210 -39.44 1.58 31.37
N ALA A 211 -38.79 1.70 32.54
CA ALA A 211 -39.49 1.76 33.83
C ALA A 211 -40.50 2.92 33.88
N ARG A 212 -40.13 4.11 33.40
CA ARG A 212 -41.07 5.26 33.30
C ARG A 212 -42.23 4.98 32.36
N THR A 213 -42.00 4.34 31.22
CA THR A 213 -43.09 3.97 30.30
C THR A 213 -44.00 2.91 30.90
N GLU A 214 -43.46 1.94 31.65
CA GLU A 214 -44.25 0.96 32.39
C GLU A 214 -45.09 1.63 33.49
N ASP A 215 -44.52 2.60 34.22
CA ASP A 215 -45.26 3.39 35.21
C ASP A 215 -46.38 4.23 34.58
N LEU A 216 -46.11 4.86 33.43
CA LEU A 216 -47.15 5.56 32.66
C LEU A 216 -48.24 4.61 32.17
N GLN A 217 -47.86 3.42 31.67
CA GLN A 217 -48.84 2.39 31.28
C GLN A 217 -49.69 1.93 32.45
N ARG A 218 -49.12 1.78 33.66
CA ARG A 218 -49.88 1.48 34.88
C ARG A 218 -50.82 2.61 35.26
N LEU A 219 -50.39 3.86 35.13
CA LEU A 219 -51.22 5.03 35.40
C LEU A 219 -52.36 5.17 34.39
N ASP A 220 -52.10 4.92 33.11
CA ASP A 220 -53.11 4.89 32.07
C ASP A 220 -54.09 3.73 32.28
N ALA A 221 -53.60 2.54 32.66
CA ALA A 221 -54.44 1.41 33.03
C ALA A 221 -55.35 1.73 34.23
N ALA A 222 -54.83 2.40 35.26
CA ALA A 222 -55.63 2.84 36.41
C ALA A 222 -56.71 3.87 36.01
N LYS A 223 -56.38 4.84 35.15
CA LYS A 223 -57.35 5.79 34.59
C LYS A 223 -58.41 5.10 33.71
N LEU A 224 -58.02 4.06 32.98
CA LEU A 224 -58.94 3.24 32.19
C LEU A 224 -59.91 2.46 33.08
N GLU A 225 -59.50 2.06 34.28
CA GLU A 225 -60.37 1.43 35.28
C GLU A 225 -61.36 2.43 35.93
N GLU A 226 -61.07 3.73 35.91
CA GLU A 226 -61.97 4.80 36.39
C GLU A 226 -63.00 5.29 35.34
N LEU A 227 -62.82 4.96 34.06
CA LEU A 227 -63.76 5.34 32.99
C LEU A 227 -65.15 4.68 33.06
N PRO A 228 -65.31 3.38 33.42
CA PRO A 228 -66.61 2.70 33.49
C PRO A 228 -67.69 3.42 34.33
N PRO A 229 -67.44 3.89 35.58
CA PRO A 229 -68.46 4.62 36.33
C PRO A 229 -68.81 5.96 35.69
N MET A 230 -67.88 6.59 34.96
CA MET A 230 -68.14 7.84 34.24
C MET A 230 -69.05 7.61 33.02
N PHE A 231 -68.90 6.47 32.34
CA PHE A 231 -69.82 6.05 31.28
C PHE A 231 -71.22 5.69 31.83
N GLU A 232 -71.31 5.09 33.02
CA GLU A 232 -72.62 4.86 33.67
C GLU A 232 -73.35 6.18 33.99
N VAL A 233 -72.63 7.19 34.48
CA VAL A 233 -73.21 8.54 34.73
C VAL A 233 -73.68 9.20 33.43
N LEU A 234 -72.91 9.10 32.34
CA LEU A 234 -73.31 9.60 31.02
C LEU A 234 -74.52 8.86 30.46
N HIS A 235 -74.60 7.54 30.67
CA HIS A 235 -75.73 6.74 30.21
C HIS A 235 -77.02 7.11 30.95
N LEU A 236 -76.94 7.35 32.26
CA LEU A 236 -78.06 7.85 33.08
C LEU A 236 -78.54 9.24 32.63
N GLU A 237 -77.62 10.13 32.26
CA GLU A 237 -77.98 11.45 31.72
C GLU A 237 -78.59 11.37 30.30
N ASP A 238 -78.11 10.46 29.46
CA ASP A 238 -78.68 10.20 28.13
C ASP A 238 -80.12 9.67 28.23
N GLU A 239 -80.37 8.71 29.13
CA GLU A 239 -81.74 8.24 29.43
C GLU A 239 -82.65 9.37 29.92
N ARG A 240 -82.11 10.29 30.74
CA ARG A 240 -82.85 11.46 31.23
C ARG A 240 -83.21 12.41 30.09
N ILE A 241 -82.29 12.69 29.16
CA ILE A 241 -82.53 13.55 28.00
C ILE A 241 -83.52 12.91 27.04
N GLN A 242 -83.37 11.62 26.74
CA GLN A 242 -84.34 10.83 25.95
C GLN A 242 -85.76 10.96 26.52
N ALA A 243 -85.92 10.81 27.85
CA ALA A 243 -87.22 10.97 28.50
C ALA A 243 -87.78 12.40 28.40
N GLN A 244 -86.93 13.44 28.36
CA GLN A 244 -87.36 14.82 28.13
C GLN A 244 -87.80 15.06 26.68
N ILE A 245 -87.10 14.49 25.70
CA ILE A 245 -87.46 14.56 24.28
C ILE A 245 -88.85 13.98 24.05
N VAL A 246 -89.12 12.77 24.56
CA VAL A 246 -90.44 12.12 24.43
C VAL A 246 -91.56 12.97 25.06
N ARG A 247 -91.31 13.64 26.18
CA ARG A 247 -92.29 14.57 26.78
C ARG A 247 -92.52 15.81 25.92
N ALA A 248 -91.45 16.37 25.35
CA ALA A 248 -91.55 17.53 24.47
C ALA A 248 -92.30 17.21 23.18
N GLU A 249 -92.01 16.05 22.56
CA GLU A 249 -92.72 15.54 21.38
C GLU A 249 -94.22 15.36 21.66
N LYS A 250 -94.59 14.82 22.82
CA LYS A 250 -95.99 14.70 23.22
C LYS A 250 -96.68 16.06 23.34
N VAL A 251 -96.04 17.04 23.98
CA VAL A 251 -96.58 18.41 24.11
C VAL A 251 -96.70 19.10 22.74
N LEU A 252 -95.74 18.88 21.84
CA LEU A 252 -95.80 19.43 20.48
C LEU A 252 -96.91 18.77 19.65
N SER A 253 -97.09 17.46 19.76
CA SER A 253 -98.19 16.72 19.12
C SER A 253 -99.57 17.21 19.62
N ASP A 254 -99.73 17.36 20.94
CA ASP A 254 -100.97 17.89 21.54
C ASP A 254 -101.26 19.32 21.04
N ARG A 255 -100.23 20.18 20.92
CA ARG A 255 -100.39 21.52 20.32
C ARG A 255 -100.76 21.47 18.85
N TYR A 256 -100.16 20.55 18.08
CA TYR A 256 -100.45 20.39 16.65
C TYR A 256 -101.92 20.00 16.45
N ILE A 257 -102.46 19.07 17.26
CA ILE A 257 -103.88 18.69 17.21
C ILE A 257 -104.78 19.91 17.51
N ILE A 258 -104.46 20.70 18.54
CA ILE A 258 -105.21 21.92 18.88
C ILE A 258 -105.17 22.94 17.73
N TYR A 259 -104.03 23.11 17.06
CA TYR A 259 -103.93 24.02 15.91
C TYR A 259 -104.70 23.50 14.70
N GLN A 260 -104.72 22.19 14.48
CA GLN A 260 -105.50 21.57 13.41
C GLN A 260 -107.00 21.73 13.65
N ASP A 261 -107.48 21.49 14.89
CA ASP A 261 -108.87 21.71 15.26
C ASP A 261 -109.27 23.18 15.07
N ARG A 262 -108.39 24.12 15.45
CA ARG A 262 -108.64 25.56 15.28
C ARG A 262 -108.63 25.99 13.81
N LEU A 263 -107.82 25.36 12.95
CA LEU A 263 -107.87 25.60 11.50
C LEU A 263 -109.16 25.08 10.88
N GLU A 264 -109.66 23.93 11.33
CA GLU A 264 -110.94 23.38 10.87
C GLU A 264 -112.13 24.23 11.35
N GLU A 265 -112.05 24.78 12.57
CA GLU A 265 -113.05 25.71 13.11
C GLU A 265 -113.07 27.04 12.30
N ILE A 266 -111.90 27.61 11.98
CA ILE A 266 -111.78 28.78 11.10
C ILE A 266 -112.32 28.45 9.70
N ARG A 267 -112.02 27.27 9.16
CA ARG A 267 -112.52 26.83 7.86
C ARG A 267 -114.05 26.74 7.85
N GLN A 268 -114.67 26.11 8.84
CA GLN A 268 -116.13 26.05 8.98
C GLN A 268 -116.75 27.45 9.14
N GLN A 269 -116.06 28.35 9.85
CA GLN A 269 -116.49 29.74 10.00
C GLN A 269 -116.44 30.52 8.68
N VAL A 270 -115.40 30.29 7.85
CA VAL A 270 -115.26 30.87 6.51
C VAL A 270 -116.30 30.28 5.54
N GLU A 271 -116.54 28.97 5.56
CA GLU A 271 -117.58 28.33 4.73
C GLU A 271 -119.00 28.84 5.10
N SER A 272 -119.28 29.04 6.38
CA SER A 272 -120.50 29.70 6.88
C SER A 272 -120.63 31.15 6.38
N GLN A 273 -119.55 31.92 6.40
CA GLN A 273 -119.54 33.28 5.86
C GLN A 273 -119.74 33.30 4.34
N PHE A 274 -119.12 32.38 3.59
CA PHE A 274 -119.34 32.25 2.15
C PHE A 274 -120.76 31.81 1.81
N PHE A 275 -121.38 30.94 2.59
CA PHE A 275 -122.78 30.55 2.42
C PHE A 275 -123.72 31.75 2.62
N ASN A 276 -123.49 32.56 3.66
CA ASN A 276 -124.26 33.78 3.92
C ASN A 276 -124.05 34.86 2.84
N VAL A 277 -122.82 35.03 2.32
CA VAL A 277 -122.53 35.94 1.20
C VAL A 277 -123.18 35.46 -0.09
N ASN A 278 -123.20 34.16 -0.37
CA ASN A 278 -123.89 33.62 -1.55
C ASN A 278 -125.41 33.77 -1.48
N GLN A 279 -126.03 33.63 -0.30
CA GLN A 279 -127.47 33.91 -0.12
C GLN A 279 -127.80 35.40 -0.28
N LEU A 280 -126.92 36.30 0.20
CA LEU A 280 -127.07 37.75 -0.01
C LEU A 280 -126.87 38.15 -1.47
N MET A 281 -125.90 37.53 -2.15
CA MET A 281 -125.63 37.73 -3.58
C MET A 281 -126.79 37.19 -4.45
N SER A 282 -127.36 36.03 -4.15
CA SER A 282 -128.53 35.52 -4.89
C SER A 282 -129.76 36.42 -4.70
N GLY A 283 -129.97 36.95 -3.49
CA GLY A 283 -131.02 37.94 -3.23
C GLY A 283 -130.80 39.29 -3.92
N GLN A 284 -129.54 39.73 -4.05
CA GLN A 284 -129.20 40.94 -4.82
C GLN A 284 -129.37 40.73 -6.33
N VAL A 285 -128.97 39.58 -6.88
CA VAL A 285 -129.13 39.27 -8.31
C VAL A 285 -130.61 39.21 -8.70
N GLU A 286 -131.48 38.66 -7.85
CA GLU A 286 -132.94 38.69 -8.08
C GLU A 286 -133.52 40.11 -7.96
N SER A 287 -133.04 40.92 -7.01
CA SER A 287 -133.44 42.33 -6.88
C SER A 287 -133.00 43.19 -8.07
N ASP A 288 -131.78 42.98 -8.56
CA ASP A 288 -131.24 43.71 -9.70
C ASP A 288 -131.86 43.24 -11.03
N ALA A 289 -132.24 41.97 -11.16
CA ALA A 289 -133.04 41.49 -12.30
C ALA A 289 -134.41 42.20 -12.39
N VAL A 290 -135.09 42.41 -11.25
CA VAL A 290 -136.35 43.16 -11.18
C VAL A 290 -136.13 44.65 -11.51
N ARG A 291 -135.01 45.25 -11.10
CA ARG A 291 -134.65 46.64 -11.46
C ARG A 291 -134.32 46.78 -12.94
N PHE A 292 -133.66 45.80 -13.54
CA PHE A 292 -133.38 45.79 -14.98
C PHE A 292 -134.68 45.73 -15.81
N ILE A 293 -135.66 44.92 -15.41
CA ILE A 293 -136.98 44.88 -16.08
C ILE A 293 -137.68 46.25 -15.97
N GLN A 294 -137.60 46.93 -14.83
CA GLN A 294 -138.19 48.26 -14.65
C GLN A 294 -137.47 49.37 -15.43
N ILE A 295 -136.16 49.24 -15.66
CA ILE A 295 -135.38 50.15 -16.52
C ILE A 295 -135.72 49.91 -17.99
N ASP A 296 -135.90 48.66 -18.40
CA ASP A 296 -136.25 48.28 -19.78
C ASP A 296 -137.66 48.78 -20.18
N ASP A 297 -138.63 48.69 -19.27
CA ASP A 297 -139.97 49.29 -19.47
C ASP A 297 -139.92 50.82 -19.55
N ARG A 298 -139.03 51.48 -18.79
CA ARG A 298 -138.82 52.93 -18.89
C ARG A 298 -138.15 53.33 -20.21
N PHE A 299 -137.23 52.52 -20.73
CA PHE A 299 -136.64 52.74 -22.05
C PHE A 299 -137.69 52.62 -23.15
N ARG A 300 -138.61 51.63 -23.09
CA ARG A 300 -139.72 51.53 -24.05
C ARG A 300 -140.65 52.74 -24.05
N VAL A 301 -140.96 53.29 -22.87
CA VAL A 301 -141.80 54.50 -22.75
C VAL A 301 -141.06 55.73 -23.28
N LEU A 302 -139.76 55.84 -23.02
CA LEU A 302 -138.92 56.92 -23.56
C LEU A 302 -138.80 56.82 -25.08
N ASP A 303 -138.58 55.64 -25.65
CA ASP A 303 -138.54 55.44 -27.11
C ASP A 303 -139.87 55.80 -27.78
N GLY A 304 -141.01 55.45 -27.15
CA GLY A 304 -142.33 55.87 -27.62
C GLY A 304 -142.48 57.40 -27.64
N SER A 305 -142.04 58.08 -26.58
CA SER A 305 -142.08 59.55 -26.51
C SER A 305 -141.12 60.24 -27.49
N LEU A 306 -139.97 59.62 -27.77
CA LEU A 306 -138.97 60.13 -28.69
C LEU A 306 -139.45 60.01 -30.14
N LEU A 307 -140.15 58.92 -30.48
CA LEU A 307 -140.79 58.73 -31.78
C LEU A 307 -141.92 59.74 -32.01
N GLU A 308 -142.71 60.05 -30.98
CA GLU A 308 -143.78 61.05 -31.04
C GLU A 308 -143.24 62.48 -31.20
N ILE A 309 -142.12 62.81 -30.53
CA ILE A 309 -141.41 64.08 -30.72
C ILE A 309 -140.83 64.18 -32.13
N GLN A 310 -140.24 63.11 -32.66
CA GLN A 310 -139.75 63.07 -34.05
C GLN A 310 -140.87 63.31 -35.06
N MET A 311 -142.03 62.66 -34.89
CA MET A 311 -143.18 62.91 -35.76
C MET A 311 -143.69 64.35 -35.69
N ARG A 312 -143.67 64.99 -34.51
CA ARG A 312 -144.03 66.42 -34.37
C ARG A 312 -143.03 67.35 -35.03
N ILE A 313 -141.73 67.05 -34.96
CA ILE A 313 -140.68 67.83 -35.64
C ILE A 313 -140.86 67.73 -37.16
N GLU A 314 -141.17 66.53 -37.67
CA GLU A 314 -141.38 66.32 -39.10
C GLU A 314 -142.64 67.05 -39.61
N GLN A 315 -143.71 67.09 -38.80
CA GLN A 315 -144.92 67.88 -39.11
C GLN A 315 -144.65 69.39 -39.13
N VAL A 316 -143.83 69.90 -38.21
CA VAL A 316 -143.45 71.33 -38.19
C VAL A 316 -142.60 71.66 -39.43
N LYS A 317 -141.68 70.77 -39.82
CA LYS A 317 -140.88 70.93 -41.05
C LYS A 317 -141.73 71.01 -42.31
N GLN A 318 -142.74 70.15 -42.45
CA GLN A 318 -143.62 70.15 -43.62
C GLN A 318 -144.49 71.41 -43.73
N ILE A 319 -144.85 72.02 -42.59
CA ILE A 319 -145.57 73.30 -42.58
C ILE A 319 -144.63 74.45 -42.97
N GLU A 320 -143.41 74.46 -42.45
CA GLU A 320 -142.41 75.49 -42.74
C GLU A 320 -141.98 75.48 -44.22
N GLU A 321 -141.80 74.31 -44.83
CA GLU A 321 -141.48 74.18 -46.25
C GLU A 321 -142.63 74.61 -47.18
N GLY A 322 -143.89 74.41 -46.76
CA GLY A 322 -145.06 74.90 -47.47
C GLY A 322 -145.18 76.42 -47.47
N GLU A 323 -144.97 77.05 -46.30
CA GLU A 323 -145.06 78.51 -46.16
C GLU A 323 -143.90 79.25 -46.85
N ILE A 324 -142.70 78.67 -46.86
CA ILE A 324 -141.55 79.23 -47.59
C ILE A 324 -141.78 79.20 -49.11
N HIS A 325 -142.43 78.14 -49.62
CA HIS A 325 -142.74 78.02 -51.05
C HIS A 325 -143.76 79.08 -51.52
N ASP A 326 -144.79 79.34 -50.71
CA ASP A 326 -145.83 80.32 -51.03
C ASP A 326 -145.31 81.77 -50.95
N ILE A 327 -144.41 82.07 -50.02
CA ILE A 327 -143.74 83.38 -49.92
C ILE A 327 -142.84 83.63 -51.14
N TYR A 328 -142.15 82.60 -51.65
CA TYR A 328 -141.28 82.73 -52.82
C TYR A 328 -142.08 82.97 -54.11
N GLN A 329 -143.22 82.30 -54.27
CA GLN A 329 -144.13 82.49 -55.42
C GLN A 329 -144.71 83.92 -55.44
N LEU A 330 -145.11 84.45 -54.28
CA LEU A 330 -145.62 85.82 -54.17
C LEU A 330 -144.54 86.88 -54.44
N ALA A 331 -143.31 86.64 -53.98
CA ALA A 331 -142.19 87.53 -54.22
C ALA A 331 -141.82 87.61 -55.71
N MET A 332 -141.83 86.48 -56.43
CA MET A 332 -141.56 86.47 -57.87
C MET A 332 -142.64 87.18 -58.69
N ALA A 333 -143.92 87.02 -58.33
CA ALA A 333 -145.02 87.71 -59.01
C ALA A 333 -144.96 89.25 -58.84
N LEU A 334 -144.46 89.73 -57.69
CA LEU A 334 -144.29 91.16 -57.41
C LEU A 334 -143.09 91.78 -58.15
N VAL A 335 -141.98 91.05 -58.25
CA VAL A 335 -140.78 91.50 -58.98
C VAL A 335 -141.04 91.54 -60.48
N ALA A 336 -141.76 90.55 -61.04
CA ALA A 336 -142.16 90.56 -62.45
C ALA A 336 -142.99 91.80 -62.81
N ARG A 337 -143.89 92.23 -61.92
CA ARG A 337 -144.77 93.39 -62.13
C ARG A 337 -144.05 94.74 -62.02
N GLN A 338 -143.00 94.84 -61.20
CA GLN A 338 -142.19 96.07 -61.12
C GLN A 338 -141.21 96.22 -62.28
N LEU A 339 -140.76 95.11 -62.88
CA LEU A 339 -139.87 95.16 -64.04
C LEU A 339 -140.60 95.63 -65.31
N GLU A 340 -141.85 95.20 -65.50
CA GLU A 340 -142.73 95.67 -66.58
C GLU A 340 -143.02 97.18 -66.50
N GLY A 341 -143.18 97.72 -65.29
CA GLY A 341 -143.39 99.16 -65.08
C GLY A 341 -142.13 100.02 -65.32
N ALA A 342 -140.94 99.47 -65.05
CA ALA A 342 -139.67 100.14 -65.29
C ALA A 342 -139.31 100.21 -66.79
N GLN A 343 -139.68 99.19 -67.56
CA GLN A 343 -139.48 99.16 -69.01
C GLN A 343 -140.38 100.17 -69.76
N ALA A 344 -141.60 100.45 -69.27
CA ALA A 344 -142.51 101.41 -69.90
C ALA A 344 -142.15 102.89 -69.70
N LEU A 345 -141.38 103.22 -68.65
CA LEU A 345 -141.00 104.61 -68.33
C LEU A 345 -139.64 105.04 -68.88
N SER A 346 -138.75 104.10 -69.21
CA SER A 346 -137.48 104.41 -69.87
C SER A 346 -137.66 104.79 -71.35
N ASP A 347 -138.68 104.23 -71.99
CA ASP A 347 -139.00 104.48 -73.41
C ASP A 347 -139.71 105.81 -73.66
N LEU A 348 -140.26 106.45 -72.61
CA LEU A 348 -140.92 107.77 -72.68
C LEU A 348 -140.01 108.94 -72.22
N ALA A 349 -138.72 108.68 -72.02
CA ALA A 349 -137.67 109.66 -71.70
C ALA A 349 -136.52 109.64 -72.74
N GLN A 350 -136.81 109.54 -74.04
CA GLN A 350 -137.22 110.71 -74.83
C GLN A 350 -136.45 111.98 -74.46
N GLN A 351 -135.52 112.37 -75.34
CA GLN A 351 -135.77 113.17 -76.55
C GLN A 351 -135.71 114.69 -76.37
N HIS A 352 -135.69 115.30 -75.17
CA HIS A 352 -135.64 116.78 -75.12
C HIS A 352 -134.72 117.51 -74.11
N ARG A 353 -133.77 116.82 -73.44
CA ARG A 353 -132.55 117.44 -72.88
C ARG A 353 -131.39 116.45 -73.03
N ALA A 354 -130.43 116.62 -73.92
CA ALA A 354 -129.72 117.83 -74.24
C ALA A 354 -129.40 117.76 -75.73
N LYS A 355 -129.67 118.79 -76.55
CA LYS A 355 -128.51 119.13 -77.36
C LYS A 355 -127.37 119.63 -76.46
N SER A 356 -127.48 120.30 -75.30
CA SER A 356 -128.48 121.13 -74.54
C SER A 356 -128.62 120.83 -73.03
N LYS A 357 -127.50 121.03 -72.31
CA LYS A 357 -127.28 120.85 -70.85
C LYS A 357 -128.30 121.53 -69.93
N GLY A 358 -128.41 121.01 -68.71
CA GLY A 358 -128.91 121.77 -67.55
C GLY A 358 -129.42 120.92 -66.37
N THR A 359 -128.65 120.96 -65.26
CA THR A 359 -129.06 121.22 -63.85
C THR A 359 -130.30 120.57 -63.19
N ASN A 360 -130.12 120.30 -61.88
CA ASN A 360 -131.09 120.11 -60.76
C ASN A 360 -131.48 118.66 -60.39
N GLN A 361 -131.06 118.15 -59.23
CA GLN A 361 -131.74 118.14 -57.89
C GLN A 361 -132.66 116.91 -57.69
N PRO A 362 -133.09 116.49 -56.47
CA PRO A 362 -132.49 116.58 -55.12
C PRO A 362 -132.74 115.33 -54.21
N GLN A 363 -132.16 115.34 -53.00
CA GLN A 363 -132.73 114.96 -51.67
C GLN A 363 -133.41 113.61 -51.32
N ARG A 364 -133.04 113.14 -50.09
CA ARG A 364 -133.81 112.40 -49.04
C ARG A 364 -133.99 110.89 -49.25
N ARG A 365 -134.02 109.99 -48.25
CA ARG A 365 -133.92 109.97 -46.76
C ARG A 365 -133.76 108.48 -46.36
N SER A 366 -132.72 108.11 -45.60
CA SER A 366 -132.72 107.54 -44.22
C SER A 366 -133.56 106.29 -43.87
N GLY A 367 -132.88 105.30 -43.26
CA GLY A 367 -133.43 104.22 -42.40
C GLY A 367 -133.55 102.87 -43.12
N SER A 368 -133.30 101.69 -42.54
CA SER A 368 -133.06 101.24 -41.17
C SER A 368 -132.54 99.79 -41.23
N ARG A 369 -131.72 99.39 -40.23
CA ARG A 369 -131.54 98.04 -39.62
C ARG A 369 -131.61 96.81 -40.55
N THR A 370 -130.62 95.91 -40.58
CA THR A 370 -130.30 94.82 -39.61
C THR A 370 -129.79 93.61 -40.43
N TYR A 371 -129.13 92.53 -39.97
CA TYR A 371 -128.55 92.00 -38.73
C TYR A 371 -127.27 91.27 -39.21
N ARG A 372 -126.07 91.52 -38.67
CA ARG A 372 -125.52 91.02 -37.39
C ARG A 372 -125.37 89.49 -37.37
N ASN A 373 -124.21 89.03 -37.84
CA ASN A 373 -123.51 87.88 -37.28
C ASN A 373 -123.16 88.16 -35.81
N PRO A 374 -123.37 87.19 -34.90
CA PRO A 374 -122.41 86.98 -33.82
C PRO A 374 -122.02 85.47 -33.70
N THR A 375 -120.76 85.12 -33.39
CA THR A 375 -120.19 85.02 -32.02
C THR A 375 -120.98 84.02 -31.15
N GLN A 376 -120.45 82.99 -30.48
CA GLN A 376 -119.20 82.80 -29.72
C GLN A 376 -118.91 81.27 -29.68
N LEU A 377 -117.70 80.76 -29.88
CA LEU A 377 -116.49 80.88 -29.03
C LEU A 377 -116.68 80.32 -27.62
N SER A 378 -116.40 79.01 -27.47
CA SER A 378 -116.02 78.39 -26.18
C SER A 378 -114.54 78.63 -25.93
N PRO A 379 -114.14 79.18 -24.77
CA PRO A 379 -113.08 78.51 -23.98
C PRO A 379 -113.09 78.80 -22.45
N VAL A 380 -112.17 78.10 -21.75
CA VAL A 380 -111.51 78.42 -20.44
C VAL A 380 -112.24 77.89 -19.18
N ASP A 381 -111.80 76.80 -18.52
CA ASP A 381 -110.65 76.62 -17.58
C ASP A 381 -110.78 77.40 -16.24
N PRO A 382 -109.98 77.16 -15.17
CA PRO A 382 -109.56 75.92 -14.48
C PRO A 382 -109.66 76.09 -12.91
N ILE A 383 -108.93 75.28 -12.11
CA ILE A 383 -108.28 75.58 -10.78
C ILE A 383 -108.58 74.60 -9.61
N GLU A 384 -107.50 73.94 -9.18
CA GLU A 384 -107.00 73.57 -7.83
C GLU A 384 -107.95 72.92 -6.79
N ARG A 385 -107.54 71.97 -5.93
CA ARG A 385 -106.30 71.91 -5.13
C ARG A 385 -106.24 70.56 -4.38
N ASN A 386 -105.00 70.14 -4.09
CA ASN A 386 -104.51 69.55 -2.83
C ASN A 386 -104.52 68.02 -2.55
N ARG A 387 -103.27 67.54 -2.34
CA ARG A 387 -102.74 66.51 -1.40
C ARG A 387 -103.18 65.05 -1.61
N GLY A 388 -102.26 64.09 -1.70
CA GLY A 388 -100.81 64.12 -1.62
C GLY A 388 -100.24 62.73 -1.33
N ARG A 389 -98.90 62.61 -1.49
CA ARG A 389 -97.98 61.59 -0.96
C ARG A 389 -98.27 60.15 -1.37
N GLY A 390 -97.30 59.35 -1.79
CA GLY A 390 -95.84 59.41 -1.80
C GLY A 390 -95.39 58.01 -2.24
N LYS A 391 -94.31 57.91 -3.03
CA LYS A 391 -93.03 57.31 -2.60
C LYS A 391 -93.20 55.90 -2.00
N GLY A 392 -92.63 54.85 -2.54
CA GLY A 392 -91.47 54.72 -3.42
C GLY A 392 -90.62 53.55 -2.92
N TYR A 393 -89.52 53.32 -3.63
CA TYR A 393 -88.30 52.60 -3.21
C TYR A 393 -88.47 51.09 -2.99
N GLU A 394 -87.81 50.28 -3.82
CA GLU A 394 -86.38 49.93 -3.73
C GLU A 394 -86.04 49.21 -2.42
N GLY A 395 -85.23 48.18 -2.59
CA GLY A 395 -84.42 47.60 -1.54
C GLY A 395 -84.73 46.13 -1.37
N GLN A 396 -83.81 45.22 -1.72
CA GLN A 396 -82.61 44.91 -0.91
C GLN A 396 -83.04 44.25 0.41
N ASP A 397 -82.50 43.12 0.84
CA ASP A 397 -81.31 42.37 0.49
C ASP A 397 -81.64 40.89 0.80
N ASP A 398 -81.02 39.97 0.06
CA ASP A 398 -80.11 38.92 0.55
C ASP A 398 -79.94 38.73 2.09
N PRO A 399 -79.30 37.64 2.56
CA PRO A 399 -79.06 36.33 1.96
C PRO A 399 -79.21 35.21 3.03
N ASP A 400 -78.60 34.06 2.72
CA ASP A 400 -78.23 32.98 3.62
C ASP A 400 -79.38 31.99 3.88
N GLU A 401 -79.17 30.69 3.69
CA GLU A 401 -77.96 29.95 4.04
C GLU A 401 -78.03 28.56 3.38
N THR A 402 -76.91 27.85 3.46
CA THR A 402 -76.71 26.42 3.18
C THR A 402 -76.41 26.03 1.73
N SER A 403 -75.11 25.82 1.46
CA SER A 403 -74.62 24.44 1.30
C SER A 403 -73.10 24.36 1.08
N ILE A 404 -72.50 23.50 1.92
CA ILE A 404 -71.24 22.74 1.78
C ILE A 404 -69.99 23.35 2.42
#